data_AF-T0Y017-F1
#
_entry.id   AF-T0Y017-F1
#
_cell.length_a   1.000
_cell.length_b   1.000
_cell.length_c   1.000
_cell.angle_alpha   90.00
_cell.angle_beta   90.00
_cell.angle_gamma   90.00
#
_symmetry.space_group_name_H-M   'P 1'
#
loop_
_entity.id
_entity.type
_entity.pdbx_description
1 polymer ?
#
loop_
_entity_poly.entity_id
_entity_poly.type
_entity_poly.pdbx_seq_one_letter_code
_entity_poly.pdbx_strand_id
1 'polypeptide(L)'
;WVRVRSELGAVKARAHRSSRVTGKTLYLAIHGRAEAAVNRLTNAAQDPSTRTPAYKEVPVALERLSSGAAGSSPLRSTNPRLHRTVPQTGIRVEERRARPEYAPIAR
;
A
#
# COMPACT_ATOMS: atom_id res chain seq x y z
N TRP A 1 -4.52 -15.51 -6.40
CA TRP A 1 -3.98 -15.34 -5.02
C TRP A 1 -2.50 -15.67 -5.03
N VAL A 2 -1.74 -15.11 -4.09
CA VAL A 2 -0.31 -15.40 -3.92
C VAL A 2 0.00 -15.71 -2.47
N ARG A 3 1.03 -16.52 -2.25
CA ARG A 3 1.67 -16.72 -0.96
C ARG A 3 3.04 -16.06 -1.00
N VAL A 4 3.31 -15.21 -0.02
CA VAL A 4 4.63 -14.61 0.20
C VAL A 4 5.21 -15.29 1.43
N ARG A 5 6.43 -15.80 1.32
CA ARG A 5 7.13 -16.53 2.40
C ARG A 5 8.44 -15.85 2.71
N SER A 6 8.76 -15.77 3.99
CA SER A 6 10.07 -15.43 4.54
C SER A 6 10.55 -16.60 5.39
N GLU A 7 11.73 -16.49 5.99
CA GLU A 7 12.23 -17.46 6.99
C GLU A 7 11.33 -17.55 8.23
N LEU A 8 10.59 -16.48 8.55
CA LEU A 8 9.80 -16.37 9.79
C LEU A 8 8.36 -16.85 9.63
N GLY A 9 7.88 -16.94 8.39
CA GLY A 9 6.48 -17.24 8.16
C GLY A 9 6.00 -16.89 6.77
N ALA A 10 4.67 -16.97 6.61
CA ALA A 10 4.00 -16.81 5.34
C ALA A 10 2.73 -15.97 5.47
N VAL A 11 2.40 -15.25 4.41
CA VAL A 11 1.14 -14.53 4.25
C VAL A 11 0.45 -14.93 2.95
N LYS A 12 -0.88 -14.94 2.96
CA LYS A 12 -1.71 -15.17 1.79
C LYS A 12 -2.42 -13.88 1.41
N ALA A 13 -2.21 -13.40 0.19
CA ALA A 13 -2.73 -12.12 -0.26
C ALA A 13 -3.24 -12.15 -1.70
N ARG A 14 -4.07 -11.15 -2.04
CA ARG A 14 -4.41 -10.84 -3.43
C ARG A 14 -3.34 -9.94 -4.02
N ALA A 15 -2.91 -10.24 -5.25
CA ALA A 15 -1.91 -9.46 -5.95
C ALA A 15 -2.57 -8.41 -6.86
N HIS A 16 -1.96 -7.22 -6.94
CA HIS A 16 -2.26 -6.20 -7.94
C HIS A 16 -0.98 -5.87 -8.70
N ARG A 17 -1.00 -6.01 -10.02
CA ARG A 17 0.15 -5.66 -10.87
C ARG A 17 0.11 -4.16 -11.16
N SER A 18 1.21 -3.47 -10.89
CA SER A 18 1.36 -2.02 -11.07
C SER A 18 2.77 -1.69 -11.54
N SER A 19 2.93 -0.60 -12.30
CA SER A 19 4.25 -0.04 -12.67
C SER A 19 4.95 0.72 -11.53
N ARG A 20 4.26 0.94 -10.39
CA ARG A 20 4.79 1.68 -9.24
C ARG A 20 5.82 0.92 -8.41
N VAL A 21 5.87 -0.40 -8.55
CA VAL A 21 6.82 -1.28 -7.87
C VAL A 21 7.63 -1.95 -8.97
N THR A 22 8.96 -1.82 -8.90
CA THR A 22 9.86 -2.20 -10.00
C THR A 22 10.95 -3.16 -9.54
N GLY A 23 11.57 -3.85 -10.50
CA GLY A 23 12.62 -4.83 -10.21
C GLY A 23 12.09 -6.04 -9.44
N LYS A 24 12.92 -6.58 -8.54
CA LYS A 24 12.60 -7.73 -7.68
C LYS A 24 12.05 -7.30 -6.32
N THR A 25 11.14 -6.34 -6.31
CA THR A 25 10.54 -5.80 -5.08
C THR A 25 9.03 -6.04 -5.06
N LEU A 26 8.47 -6.06 -3.85
CA LEU A 26 7.05 -6.21 -3.59
C LEU A 26 6.62 -5.17 -2.57
N TYR A 27 5.38 -4.71 -2.69
CA TYR A 27 4.75 -3.86 -1.69
C TYR A 27 3.61 -4.61 -1.00
N LEU A 28 3.66 -4.70 0.33
CA LEU A 28 2.57 -5.17 1.16
C LEU A 28 2.14 -4.05 2.12
N ALA A 29 0.84 -3.82 2.23
CA ALA A 29 0.32 -2.84 3.16
C ALA A 29 0.40 -3.37 4.61
N ILE A 30 0.85 -2.52 5.53
CA ILE A 30 0.93 -2.88 6.96
C ILE A 30 -0.43 -3.17 7.59
N HIS A 31 -1.51 -2.65 7.02
CA HIS A 31 -2.87 -2.80 7.52
C HIS A 31 -3.55 -4.14 7.13
N GLY A 32 -2.79 -5.10 6.61
CA GLY A 32 -3.29 -6.46 6.39
C GLY A 32 -3.74 -7.11 7.71
N ARG A 33 -4.91 -7.74 7.72
CA ARG A 33 -5.44 -8.45 8.90
C ARG A 33 -5.19 -9.94 8.79
N ALA A 34 -5.12 -10.63 9.94
CA ALA A 34 -5.01 -12.08 10.05
C ALA A 34 -3.91 -12.68 9.15
N GLU A 35 -4.26 -13.55 8.20
CA GLU A 35 -3.33 -14.23 7.27
C GLU A 35 -2.58 -13.30 6.31
N ALA A 36 -2.99 -12.04 6.21
CA ALA A 36 -2.34 -11.02 5.39
C ALA A 36 -1.48 -10.04 6.20
N ALA A 37 -1.32 -10.25 7.51
CA ALA A 37 -0.53 -9.36 8.36
C ALA A 37 0.96 -9.43 8.00
N VAL A 38 1.51 -8.31 7.51
CA VAL A 38 2.90 -8.23 7.03
C VAL A 38 3.92 -8.56 8.11
N ASN A 39 3.58 -8.31 9.38
CA ASN A 39 4.46 -8.58 10.51
C ASN A 39 4.77 -10.08 10.69
N ARG A 40 4.02 -10.98 10.02
CA ARG A 40 4.35 -12.42 9.95
C ARG A 40 5.57 -12.72 9.08
N LEU A 41 6.02 -11.76 8.27
CA LEU A 41 7.20 -11.88 7.42
C LEU A 41 8.43 -11.17 8.01
N THR A 42 8.25 -10.23 8.93
CA THR A 42 9.31 -9.34 9.42
C THR A 42 9.82 -9.79 10.79
N ASN A 43 11.13 -9.69 11.04
CA ASN A 43 11.69 -9.90 12.38
C ASN A 43 11.60 -8.62 13.22
N ALA A 44 11.86 -8.76 14.52
CA ALA A 44 12.05 -7.64 15.43
C ALA A 44 13.53 -7.21 15.49
N ALA A 45 14.37 -7.59 14.51
CA ALA A 45 15.77 -7.21 14.51
C ALA A 45 15.87 -5.69 14.37
N GLN A 46 16.64 -5.09 15.26
CA GLN A 46 16.81 -3.66 15.37
C GLN A 46 18.26 -3.30 15.12
N ASP A 47 18.47 -2.16 14.46
CA ASP A 47 19.79 -1.57 14.38
C ASP A 47 20.35 -1.35 15.81
N PRO A 48 21.55 -1.85 16.14
CA PRO A 48 22.09 -1.79 17.49
C PRO A 48 22.24 -0.36 18.04
N SER A 49 22.44 0.62 17.15
CA SER A 49 22.71 2.01 17.54
C SER A 49 21.43 2.83 17.75
N THR A 50 20.45 2.68 16.86
CA THR A 50 19.22 3.50 16.82
C THR A 50 17.99 2.77 17.33
N ARG A 51 18.08 1.45 17.54
CA ARG A 51 16.95 0.56 17.86
C ARG A 51 15.83 0.58 16.81
N THR A 52 16.13 0.99 15.58
CA THR A 52 15.16 1.03 14.48
C THR A 52 14.98 -0.38 13.91
N PRO A 53 13.75 -0.94 13.85
CA PRO A 53 13.52 -2.25 13.25
C PRO A 53 13.67 -2.23 11.73
N ALA A 54 14.15 -3.33 11.15
CA ALA A 54 14.31 -3.51 9.71
C ALA A 54 12.97 -3.82 9.00
N TYR A 55 12.03 -2.86 8.98
CA TYR A 55 10.70 -3.08 8.41
C TYR A 55 10.64 -3.21 6.88
N LYS A 56 11.63 -2.68 6.16
CA LYS A 56 11.57 -2.49 4.69
C LYS A 56 12.41 -3.50 3.90
N GLU A 57 13.17 -4.34 4.59
CA GLU A 57 14.17 -5.23 4.00
C GLU A 57 13.98 -6.64 4.53
N VAL A 58 13.13 -7.40 3.85
CA VAL A 58 12.89 -8.81 4.16
C VAL A 58 13.02 -9.63 2.87
N PRO A 59 13.97 -10.58 2.81
CA PRO A 59 14.04 -11.50 1.68
C PRO A 59 12.80 -12.40 1.69
N VAL A 60 12.11 -12.44 0.56
CA VAL A 60 10.87 -13.22 0.43
C VAL A 60 10.83 -14.01 -0.87
N ALA A 61 10.17 -15.16 -0.81
CA ALA A 61 9.78 -15.97 -1.97
C ALA A 61 8.29 -15.76 -2.27
N LEU A 62 7.96 -15.58 -3.55
CA LEU A 62 6.58 -15.42 -4.04
C LEU A 62 6.12 -16.70 -4.73
N GLU A 63 4.97 -17.21 -4.34
CA GLU A 63 4.35 -18.39 -4.93
C GLU A 63 2.93 -18.06 -5.40
N ARG A 64 2.58 -18.45 -6.64
CA ARG A 64 1.22 -18.32 -7.16
C ARG A 64 0.38 -19.49 -6.65
N LEU A 65 -0.74 -19.20 -5.98
CA LEU A 65 -1.66 -20.23 -5.53
C LEU A 65 -2.68 -20.56 -6.63
N SER A 66 -2.77 -21.84 -7.00
CA SER A 66 -3.64 -22.39 -8.05
C SER A 66 -5.13 -22.32 -7.69
N SER A 67 -5.49 -22.35 -6.41
CA SER A 67 -6.87 -22.30 -5.90
C SER A 67 -7.54 -20.92 -5.95
N GLY A 68 -6.97 -19.98 -6.68
CA GLY A 68 -7.56 -18.66 -6.89
C GLY A 68 -7.80 -18.42 -8.37
N ALA A 69 -9.06 -18.34 -8.78
CA ALA A 69 -9.44 -17.71 -10.05
C ALA A 69 -8.63 -16.41 -10.23
N ALA A 70 -8.32 -16.04 -11.47
CA ALA A 70 -7.77 -14.72 -11.80
C ALA A 70 -8.82 -13.66 -11.41
N GLY A 71 -8.91 -13.38 -10.11
CA GLY A 71 -9.86 -12.45 -9.57
C GLY A 71 -9.55 -11.07 -10.09
N SER A 72 -10.60 -10.26 -10.21
CA SER A 72 -10.47 -8.84 -10.45
C SER A 72 -9.48 -8.22 -9.46
N SER A 73 -8.84 -7.12 -9.88
CA SER A 73 -7.87 -6.42 -9.06
C SER A 73 -8.40 -6.20 -7.63
N PRO A 74 -7.55 -6.34 -6.59
CA PRO A 74 -7.98 -6.02 -5.23
C PRO A 74 -8.31 -4.54 -5.03
N LEU A 75 -7.96 -3.67 -5.98
CA LEU A 75 -8.37 -2.27 -5.99
C LEU A 75 -9.79 -2.14 -6.55
N ARG A 76 -10.62 -1.34 -5.88
CA ARG A 76 -11.93 -0.92 -6.40
C ARG A 76 -11.73 -0.10 -7.69
N SER A 77 -12.71 -0.15 -8.59
CA SER A 77 -12.70 0.63 -9.84
C SER A 77 -12.58 2.13 -9.61
N THR A 78 -13.11 2.63 -8.48
CA THR A 78 -13.03 4.04 -8.06
C THR A 78 -11.68 4.44 -7.45
N ASN A 79 -10.68 3.56 -7.43
CA ASN A 79 -9.39 3.89 -6.82
C ASN A 79 -8.69 4.98 -7.65
N PRO A 80 -8.26 6.10 -7.05
CA PRO A 80 -7.57 7.17 -7.77
C PRO A 80 -6.35 6.72 -8.57
N ARG A 81 -5.71 5.61 -8.16
CA ARG A 81 -4.57 5.01 -8.87
C ARG A 81 -4.91 4.49 -10.27
N LEU A 82 -6.20 4.29 -10.58
CA LEU A 82 -6.69 3.84 -11.88
C LEU A 82 -7.10 5.00 -12.80
N HIS A 83 -7.07 6.24 -12.31
CA HIS A 83 -7.50 7.43 -13.05
C HIS A 83 -6.32 8.34 -13.37
N ARG A 84 -6.51 9.23 -14.36
CA ARG A 84 -5.55 10.28 -14.68
C ARG A 84 -5.49 11.29 -13.54
N THR A 85 -4.30 11.52 -13.01
CA THR A 85 -4.07 12.55 -11.99
C THR A 85 -4.28 13.94 -12.58
N VAL A 86 -5.01 14.80 -11.86
CA VAL A 86 -5.14 16.23 -12.16
C VAL A 86 -4.30 16.97 -11.11
N PRO A 87 -3.00 17.23 -11.38
CA PRO A 87 -2.14 17.85 -10.39
C PRO A 87 -2.58 19.30 -10.13
N GLN A 88 -2.66 19.66 -8.85
CA GLN A 88 -2.89 21.04 -8.43
C GLN A 88 -1.60 21.57 -7.79
N THR A 89 -1.09 22.69 -8.31
CA THR A 89 0.04 23.38 -7.70
C THR A 89 -0.44 24.15 -6.47
N GLY A 90 0.02 23.74 -5.30
CA GLY A 90 -0.31 24.38 -4.03
C GLY A 90 -1.79 24.28 -3.65
N ILE A 91 -2.16 24.99 -2.58
CA ILE A 91 -3.50 24.92 -1.99
C ILE A 91 -4.49 25.89 -2.67
N ARG A 92 -3.99 26.85 -3.48
CA ARG A 92 -4.78 27.90 -4.16
C ARG A 92 -5.80 28.54 -3.22
N VAL A 93 -5.31 29.02 -2.08
CA VAL A 93 -6.14 29.48 -0.96
C VAL A 93 -7.02 30.65 -1.37
N GLU A 94 -6.47 31.56 -2.17
CA GLU A 94 -7.13 32.74 -2.71
C GLU A 94 -8.30 32.34 -3.62
N GLU A 95 -8.08 31.42 -4.57
CA GLU A 95 -9.13 30.88 -5.45
C GLU A 95 -10.22 30.17 -4.65
N ARG A 96 -9.87 29.46 -3.56
CA ARG A 96 -10.84 28.81 -2.68
C ARG A 96 -11.67 29.81 -1.89
N ARG A 97 -11.06 30.88 -1.36
CA ARG A 97 -11.75 31.93 -0.58
C ARG A 97 -12.64 32.81 -1.44
N ALA A 98 -12.31 32.99 -2.72
CA ALA A 98 -13.12 33.77 -3.67
C ALA A 98 -14.42 33.06 -4.09
N ARG A 99 -14.59 31.78 -3.74
CA ARG A 99 -15.79 31.03 -4.13
C ARG A 99 -17.01 31.48 -3.32
N PRO A 100 -18.20 31.61 -3.94
CA PRO A 100 -19.40 32.12 -3.29
C PRO A 100 -19.87 31.26 -2.11
N GLU A 101 -19.59 29.95 -2.12
CA GLU A 101 -19.89 29.05 -1.00
C GLU A 101 -18.98 29.25 0.22
N TYR A 102 -17.88 30.01 0.07
CA TYR A 102 -16.94 30.31 1.15
C TYR A 102 -17.28 31.63 1.86
N ALA A 103 -18.56 31.98 1.90
CA ALA A 103 -19.06 33.14 2.63
C ALA A 103 -18.96 32.92 4.16
N PRO A 104 -18.70 33.98 4.95
CA PRO A 104 -18.80 33.89 6.40
C PRO A 104 -20.18 33.38 6.81
N ILE A 105 -20.22 32.42 7.73
CA ILE A 105 -21.48 32.01 8.35
C ILE A 105 -21.99 33.22 9.12
N ALA A 106 -23.14 33.77 8.71
CA ALA A 106 -23.77 34.88 9.42
C ALA A 106 -23.99 34.48 10.89
N ARG A 107 -23.61 35.38 11.80
CA ARG A 107 -23.62 35.15 13.24
C ARG A 107 -24.99 35.38 13.83
#